data_AF-A0A7W7CKA1-F1
#
_entry.id   AF-A0A7W7CKA1-F1
#
_cell.length_a   1.000
_cell.length_b   1.000
_cell.length_c   1.000
_cell.angle_alpha   90.00
_cell.angle_beta   90.00
_cell.angle_gamma   90.00
#
_symmetry.space_group_name_H-M   'P 1'
#
loop_
_entity.id
_entity.type
_entity.pdbx_description
1 polymer ?
#
loop_
_entity_poly.entity_id
_entity_poly.type
_entity_poly.pdbx_seq_one_letter_code
_entity_poly.pdbx_strand_id
1 'polypeptide(L)'
;MVSAAAYAYLGSSALARGDLTLQTSGGPAAHPRFFTGFLASPAATATGLLAVAEVARSRYYRPLDPVSLDPVVTAGSDRLRFESFSGCCGVYARLDVLPAGIDGEIVAHGTTNVDVNVPLQRALARVGPADPMHLAVGPDELAVTTFDGPVVERKVPLPTRWLRGFAEAQVLTSRFDPRAELAVADARALLQRMSAGDRSVLWAVPAGRTLRVTSRPGPGAVCLPGAGRLAAIKPFLRHATRLRVYGPAITAGSGPVASTWELSNPALRLSLTLSPEPYRGFSGEGAVLEALAADEAADDAELISALLSWDPKIDVDALAVASGLDAGRVRDALTQLGTAGRVGFDVAEAGYFHRTLPYTVEGAARMNPRLVAARALAESGAASLNGVVRSGDNTYHVRDGESCTCPWWAKHRGGRGPCKHALAVRMVRAEVPA
;
A
#
# COMPACT_ATOMS: atom_id res chain seq x y z
N MET A 1 -10.61 -54.77 -3.01
CA MET A 1 -11.53 -53.64 -3.20
C MET A 1 -10.81 -52.58 -4.00
N VAL A 2 -11.24 -52.32 -5.23
CA VAL A 2 -10.67 -51.24 -6.05
C VAL A 2 -11.31 -49.94 -5.57
N SER A 3 -10.49 -49.03 -5.03
CA SER A 3 -10.92 -47.67 -4.74
C SER A 3 -11.12 -46.94 -6.07
N ALA A 4 -12.36 -46.59 -6.40
CA ALA A 4 -12.66 -45.68 -7.49
C ALA A 4 -12.79 -44.27 -6.91
N ALA A 5 -11.96 -43.34 -7.39
CA ALA A 5 -12.06 -41.92 -7.08
C ALA A 5 -12.65 -41.18 -8.29
N ALA A 6 -13.74 -40.44 -8.07
CA ALA A 6 -14.35 -39.58 -9.08
C ALA A 6 -13.89 -38.14 -8.84
N TYR A 7 -13.32 -37.51 -9.87
CA TYR A 7 -12.83 -36.14 -9.83
C TYR A 7 -13.82 -35.22 -10.56
N ALA A 8 -14.33 -34.20 -9.88
CA ALA A 8 -15.21 -33.18 -10.46
C ALA A 8 -14.48 -31.84 -10.56
N TYR A 9 -14.53 -31.22 -11.73
CA TYR A 9 -13.96 -29.91 -12.03
C TYR A 9 -15.12 -28.94 -12.29
N LEU A 10 -15.07 -27.73 -11.71
CA LEU A 10 -16.13 -26.71 -11.88
C LEU A 10 -16.04 -25.97 -13.22
N GLY A 11 -14.92 -26.12 -13.94
CA GLY A 11 -14.72 -25.54 -15.26
C GLY A 11 -13.56 -26.20 -16.00
N SER A 12 -13.22 -25.65 -17.17
CA SER A 12 -12.06 -26.07 -17.96
C SER A 12 -10.79 -25.35 -17.51
N SER A 13 -9.68 -26.08 -17.41
CA SER A 13 -8.36 -25.46 -17.45
C SER A 13 -8.18 -24.74 -18.80
N ALA A 14 -7.52 -23.59 -18.80
CA ALA A 14 -7.35 -22.77 -19.99
C ALA A 14 -5.90 -22.33 -20.15
N LEU A 15 -5.44 -22.29 -21.40
CA LEU A 15 -4.20 -21.64 -21.80
C LEU A 15 -4.55 -20.50 -22.74
N ALA A 16 -4.29 -19.26 -22.35
CA ALA A 16 -4.59 -18.09 -23.15
C ALA A 16 -3.46 -17.06 -23.05
N ARG A 17 -2.91 -16.63 -24.19
CA ARG A 17 -1.88 -15.58 -24.28
C ARG A 17 -0.67 -15.76 -23.35
N GLY A 18 -0.27 -17.00 -23.09
CA GLY A 18 0.86 -17.34 -22.21
C GLY A 18 0.48 -17.60 -20.75
N ASP A 19 -0.77 -17.36 -20.36
CA ASP A 19 -1.27 -17.66 -19.01
C ASP A 19 -1.91 -19.04 -18.96
N LEU A 20 -1.43 -19.88 -18.03
CA LEU A 20 -2.00 -21.19 -17.73
C LEU A 20 -2.88 -21.11 -16.48
N THR A 21 -4.17 -21.36 -16.65
CA THR A 21 -5.15 -21.48 -15.56
C THR A 21 -5.51 -22.95 -15.39
N LEU A 22 -5.15 -23.55 -14.25
CA LEU A 22 -5.48 -24.94 -13.94
C LEU A 22 -6.70 -25.01 -13.02
N GLN A 23 -7.69 -25.81 -13.41
CA GLN A 23 -8.79 -26.19 -12.53
C GLN A 23 -8.35 -27.37 -11.66
N THR A 24 -8.65 -27.32 -10.37
CA THR A 24 -8.33 -28.39 -9.42
C THR A 24 -9.56 -29.22 -9.14
N SER A 25 -9.47 -30.54 -9.29
CA SER A 25 -10.54 -31.45 -8.85
C SER A 25 -10.58 -31.55 -7.33
N GLY A 26 -11.76 -31.38 -6.74
CA GLY A 26 -11.96 -31.45 -5.29
C GLY A 26 -11.60 -30.18 -4.49
N GLY A 27 -11.39 -29.02 -5.14
CA GLY A 27 -11.14 -27.70 -4.50
C GLY A 27 -12.40 -26.95 -4.05
N PRO A 28 -12.30 -25.88 -3.21
CA PRO A 28 -13.23 -25.58 -2.12
C PRO A 28 -14.56 -25.00 -2.62
N ALA A 29 -15.62 -25.80 -2.59
CA ALA A 29 -17.01 -25.42 -2.88
C ALA A 29 -17.27 -24.84 -4.30
N ALA A 30 -18.53 -24.88 -4.75
CA ALA A 30 -18.96 -24.26 -6.01
C ALA A 30 -18.67 -22.74 -6.09
N HIS A 31 -18.37 -22.12 -4.94
CA HIS A 31 -17.98 -20.73 -4.78
C HIS A 31 -16.76 -20.66 -3.86
N PRO A 32 -15.52 -20.66 -4.39
CA PRO A 32 -14.33 -20.58 -3.55
C PRO A 32 -14.36 -19.28 -2.75
N ARG A 33 -14.20 -19.40 -1.44
CA ARG A 33 -14.10 -18.28 -0.52
C ARG A 33 -12.69 -18.27 0.04
N PHE A 34 -12.14 -17.08 0.26
CA PHE A 34 -10.95 -16.92 1.08
C PHE A 34 -11.33 -16.90 2.57
N PHE A 35 -12.49 -16.30 2.89
CA PHE A 35 -12.97 -16.18 4.26
C PHE A 35 -14.48 -16.31 4.34
N THR A 36 -14.97 -16.92 5.41
CA THR A 36 -16.38 -16.88 5.81
C THR A 36 -16.49 -16.93 7.33
N GLY A 37 -17.26 -16.03 7.91
CA GLY A 37 -17.54 -16.05 9.34
C GLY A 37 -17.98 -14.73 9.94
N PHE A 38 -18.15 -14.72 11.25
CA PHE A 38 -18.53 -13.55 12.02
C PHE A 38 -17.31 -12.69 12.39
N LEU A 39 -17.58 -11.43 12.66
CA LEU A 39 -16.59 -10.50 13.20
C LEU A 39 -16.82 -10.36 14.70
N ALA A 40 -15.75 -10.47 15.50
CA ALA A 40 -15.83 -10.34 16.95
C ALA A 40 -16.08 -8.89 17.41
N SER A 41 -15.93 -7.89 16.53
CA SER A 41 -16.21 -6.48 16.81
C SER A 41 -16.97 -5.79 15.66
N PRO A 42 -18.23 -6.18 15.38
CA PRO A 42 -19.00 -5.76 14.21
C PRO A 42 -19.07 -4.24 14.00
N ALA A 43 -19.49 -3.48 15.03
CA ALA A 43 -19.61 -2.03 14.94
C ALA A 43 -18.27 -1.33 14.69
N ALA A 44 -17.19 -1.86 15.25
CA ALA A 44 -15.85 -1.33 15.04
C ALA A 44 -15.35 -1.64 13.63
N THR A 45 -15.51 -2.87 13.16
CA THR A 45 -15.16 -3.28 11.79
C THR A 45 -15.96 -2.48 10.76
N ALA A 46 -17.27 -2.32 10.94
CA ALA A 46 -18.12 -1.52 10.05
C ALA A 46 -17.67 -0.04 10.00
N THR A 47 -17.30 0.54 11.15
CA THR A 47 -16.74 1.90 11.21
C THR A 47 -15.41 2.01 10.46
N GLY A 48 -14.54 1.00 10.58
CA GLY A 48 -13.28 0.92 9.85
C GLY A 48 -13.48 0.80 8.34
N LEU A 49 -14.41 -0.06 7.90
CA LEU A 49 -14.75 -0.24 6.49
C LEU A 49 -15.30 1.04 5.87
N LEU A 50 -16.15 1.76 6.60
CA LEU A 50 -16.66 3.07 6.18
C LEU A 50 -15.53 4.10 6.05
N ALA A 51 -14.53 4.09 6.93
CA ALA A 51 -13.37 4.97 6.82
C ALA A 51 -12.51 4.65 5.57
N VAL A 52 -12.27 3.37 5.28
CA VAL A 52 -11.58 2.93 4.05
C VAL A 52 -12.36 3.35 2.81
N ALA A 53 -13.68 3.21 2.80
CA ALA A 53 -14.56 3.64 1.70
C ALA A 53 -14.65 5.17 1.57
N GLU A 54 -14.64 5.91 2.69
CA GLU A 54 -14.59 7.38 2.67
C GLU A 54 -13.30 7.87 2.03
N VAL A 55 -12.15 7.28 2.37
CA VAL A 55 -10.87 7.62 1.72
C VAL A 55 -10.93 7.32 0.24
N ALA A 56 -11.45 6.17 -0.17
CA ALA A 56 -11.57 5.78 -1.57
C ALA A 56 -12.35 6.82 -2.41
N ARG A 57 -13.44 7.36 -1.86
CA ARG A 57 -14.28 8.37 -2.51
C ARG A 57 -13.78 9.81 -2.35
N SER A 58 -12.77 10.01 -1.49
CA SER A 58 -12.24 11.35 -1.20
C SER A 58 -11.23 11.80 -2.23
N ARG A 59 -11.25 13.10 -2.56
CA ARG A 59 -10.19 13.77 -3.31
C ARG A 59 -9.71 14.99 -2.55
N TYR A 60 -8.60 14.83 -1.83
CA TYR A 60 -8.08 15.87 -0.92
C TYR A 60 -7.43 17.05 -1.67
N TYR A 61 -6.97 16.86 -2.90
CA TYR A 61 -6.43 17.94 -3.73
C TYR A 61 -7.27 18.13 -4.99
N ARG A 62 -7.72 19.38 -5.22
CA ARG A 62 -8.68 19.74 -6.27
C ARG A 62 -9.91 18.80 -6.22
N PRO A 63 -10.77 18.93 -5.20
CA PRO A 63 -11.96 18.09 -5.07
C PRO A 63 -12.75 18.06 -6.37
N LEU A 64 -13.18 16.87 -6.76
CA LEU A 64 -14.12 16.63 -7.86
C LEU A 64 -15.28 15.84 -7.26
N ASP A 65 -16.36 15.70 -8.03
CA ASP A 65 -17.47 14.84 -7.62
C ASP A 65 -16.94 13.44 -7.26
N PRO A 66 -17.39 12.86 -6.13
CA PRO A 66 -16.93 11.56 -5.71
C PRO A 66 -17.24 10.51 -6.78
N VAL A 67 -16.19 9.93 -7.36
CA VAL A 67 -16.29 8.69 -8.10
C VAL A 67 -16.06 7.58 -7.07
N SER A 68 -16.94 6.58 -7.03
CA SER A 68 -16.67 5.39 -6.21
C SER A 68 -15.39 4.74 -6.73
N LEU A 69 -14.44 4.52 -5.83
CA LEU A 69 -13.21 3.80 -6.13
C LEU A 69 -13.17 2.61 -5.18
N ASP A 70 -12.60 1.51 -5.66
CA ASP A 70 -12.93 0.19 -5.16
C ASP A 70 -11.87 -0.30 -4.16
N PRO A 71 -12.18 -0.41 -2.86
CA PRO A 71 -11.25 -0.96 -1.90
C PRO A 71 -10.81 -2.38 -2.26
N VAL A 72 -9.55 -2.66 -1.95
CA VAL A 72 -8.93 -3.98 -2.05
C VAL A 72 -9.19 -4.72 -0.75
N VAL A 73 -9.58 -5.99 -0.83
CA VAL A 73 -9.71 -6.91 0.31
C VAL A 73 -8.72 -8.04 0.13
N THR A 74 -7.81 -8.23 1.06
CA THR A 74 -6.87 -9.34 1.09
C THR A 74 -7.16 -10.21 2.30
N ALA A 75 -7.46 -11.48 2.05
CA ALA A 75 -7.46 -12.52 3.07
C ALA A 75 -6.07 -13.14 3.12
N GLY A 76 -5.32 -12.82 4.19
CA GLY A 76 -4.04 -13.44 4.49
C GLY A 76 -4.25 -14.78 5.20
N SER A 77 -3.24 -15.27 5.91
CA SER A 77 -3.34 -16.52 6.69
C SER A 77 -4.09 -16.39 8.02
N ASP A 78 -3.97 -15.24 8.68
CA ASP A 78 -4.51 -15.03 10.03
C ASP A 78 -5.40 -13.79 10.15
N ARG A 79 -5.55 -13.01 9.06
CA ARG A 79 -6.22 -11.70 9.09
C ARG A 79 -6.81 -11.30 7.75
N LEU A 80 -7.76 -10.36 7.83
CA LEU A 80 -8.29 -9.66 6.67
C LEU A 80 -7.74 -8.24 6.61
N ARG A 81 -7.37 -7.78 5.42
CA ARG A 81 -6.85 -6.43 5.18
C ARG A 81 -7.71 -5.73 4.14
N PHE A 82 -8.22 -4.54 4.47
CA PHE A 82 -8.99 -3.70 3.57
C PHE A 82 -8.19 -2.44 3.28
N GLU A 83 -7.93 -2.17 2.01
CA GLU A 83 -7.01 -1.13 1.58
C GLU A 83 -7.66 -0.22 0.54
N SER A 84 -7.38 1.09 0.61
CA SER A 84 -7.82 2.04 -0.42
C SER A 84 -6.89 3.22 -0.54
N PHE A 85 -6.96 3.91 -1.68
CA PHE A 85 -6.32 5.21 -1.87
C PHE A 85 -7.37 6.28 -2.13
N SER A 86 -7.07 7.52 -1.74
CA SER A 86 -7.85 8.64 -2.22
C SER A 86 -7.75 8.84 -3.72
N GLY A 87 -8.73 9.52 -4.32
CA GLY A 87 -8.77 9.78 -5.76
C GLY A 87 -7.56 10.57 -6.28
N CYS A 88 -6.91 11.37 -5.43
CA CYS A 88 -5.63 12.05 -5.73
C CYS A 88 -4.38 11.25 -5.30
N CYS A 89 -4.55 10.00 -4.84
CA CYS A 89 -3.52 9.14 -4.27
C CYS A 89 -2.71 9.79 -3.14
N GLY A 90 -3.28 10.78 -2.43
CA GLY A 90 -2.56 11.51 -1.36
C GLY A 90 -2.76 10.92 0.03
N VAL A 91 -3.67 9.95 0.17
CA VAL A 91 -3.94 9.24 1.42
C VAL A 91 -4.13 7.78 1.07
N TYR A 92 -3.46 6.91 1.80
CA TYR A 92 -3.61 5.46 1.77
C TYR A 92 -4.27 5.02 3.08
N ALA A 93 -5.40 4.33 3.01
CA ALA A 93 -6.08 3.76 4.16
C ALA A 93 -5.90 2.26 4.21
N ARG A 94 -5.69 1.72 5.41
CA ARG A 94 -5.71 0.27 5.66
C ARG A 94 -6.45 -0.05 6.95
N LEU A 95 -7.40 -0.96 6.89
CA LEU A 95 -8.00 -1.63 8.04
C LEU A 95 -7.52 -3.08 8.08
N ASP A 96 -6.85 -3.48 9.15
CA ASP A 96 -6.55 -4.87 9.44
C ASP A 96 -7.55 -5.40 10.48
N VAL A 97 -8.22 -6.51 10.16
CA VAL A 97 -8.99 -7.33 11.11
C VAL A 97 -8.08 -8.46 11.59
N LEU A 98 -7.52 -8.26 12.78
CA LEU A 98 -6.53 -9.16 13.41
C LEU A 98 -7.20 -10.48 13.86
N PRO A 99 -6.43 -11.50 14.26
CA PRO A 99 -6.98 -12.77 14.73
C PRO A 99 -8.07 -12.62 15.81
N ALA A 100 -7.88 -11.70 16.76
CA ALA A 100 -8.88 -11.42 17.81
C ALA A 100 -10.17 -10.75 17.30
N GLY A 101 -10.19 -10.26 16.07
CA GLY A 101 -11.35 -9.70 15.39
C GLY A 101 -12.12 -10.69 14.53
N ILE A 102 -11.60 -11.91 14.35
CA ILE A 102 -12.15 -12.95 13.49
C ILE A 102 -12.80 -14.04 14.36
N ASP A 103 -14.08 -14.28 14.11
CA ASP A 103 -14.84 -15.42 14.62
C ASP A 103 -15.35 -16.23 13.43
N GLY A 104 -14.40 -16.84 12.72
CA GLY A 104 -14.61 -17.43 11.41
C GLY A 104 -13.38 -18.16 10.91
N GLU A 105 -13.46 -18.70 9.70
CA GLU A 105 -12.39 -19.48 9.10
C GLU A 105 -11.86 -18.80 7.84
N ILE A 106 -10.53 -18.64 7.78
CA ILE A 106 -9.81 -18.33 6.56
C ILE A 106 -9.49 -19.67 5.89
N VAL A 107 -10.28 -20.04 4.90
CA VAL A 107 -10.19 -21.35 4.22
C VAL A 107 -9.25 -21.33 3.00
N ALA A 108 -8.92 -20.14 2.50
CA ALA A 108 -7.96 -19.91 1.43
C ALA A 108 -7.42 -18.48 1.50
N HIS A 109 -6.40 -18.17 0.70
CA HIS A 109 -5.81 -16.83 0.66
C HIS A 109 -5.97 -16.20 -0.70
N GLY A 110 -6.06 -14.88 -0.73
CA GLY A 110 -6.19 -14.15 -1.97
C GLY A 110 -6.66 -12.73 -1.78
N THR A 111 -6.85 -12.06 -2.90
CA THR A 111 -7.24 -10.65 -2.93
C THR A 111 -8.38 -10.46 -3.93
N THR A 112 -9.36 -9.66 -3.54
CA THR A 112 -10.42 -9.14 -4.41
C THR A 112 -10.48 -7.62 -4.28
N ASN A 113 -11.21 -6.96 -5.15
CA ASN A 113 -11.43 -5.52 -5.06
C ASN A 113 -12.87 -5.21 -5.48
N VAL A 114 -13.61 -4.57 -4.58
CA VAL A 114 -15.07 -4.44 -4.64
C VAL A 114 -15.46 -2.99 -4.41
N ASP A 115 -16.54 -2.54 -5.03
CA ASP A 115 -17.08 -1.20 -4.76
C ASP A 115 -17.83 -1.22 -3.43
N VAL A 116 -17.43 -0.39 -2.45
CA VAL A 116 -18.24 -0.16 -1.25
C VAL A 116 -19.31 0.86 -1.58
N ASN A 117 -20.32 0.41 -2.33
CA ASN A 117 -21.37 1.25 -2.89
C ASN A 117 -22.31 1.82 -1.81
N VAL A 118 -23.30 2.63 -2.22
CA VAL A 118 -24.25 3.26 -1.29
C VAL A 118 -25.08 2.22 -0.49
N PRO A 119 -25.66 1.17 -1.08
CA PRO A 119 -26.28 0.07 -0.34
C PRO A 119 -25.41 -0.52 0.77
N LEU A 120 -24.17 -0.89 0.45
CA LEU A 120 -23.24 -1.47 1.43
C LEU A 120 -22.88 -0.47 2.52
N GLN A 121 -22.61 0.79 2.17
CA GLN A 121 -22.36 1.85 3.16
C GLN A 121 -23.53 2.01 4.14
N ARG A 122 -24.77 1.97 3.63
CA ARG A 122 -25.98 2.08 4.46
C ARG A 122 -26.13 0.87 5.39
N ALA A 123 -25.84 -0.34 4.91
CA ALA A 123 -25.86 -1.55 5.74
C ALA A 123 -24.81 -1.46 6.87
N LEU A 124 -23.57 -1.09 6.54
CA LEU A 124 -22.48 -0.91 7.51
C LEU A 124 -22.79 0.19 8.53
N ALA A 125 -23.38 1.30 8.12
CA ALA A 125 -23.72 2.41 9.00
C ALA A 125 -24.79 2.09 10.05
N ARG A 126 -25.60 1.04 9.80
CA ARG A 126 -26.64 0.58 10.73
C ARG A 126 -26.17 -0.50 11.72
N VAL A 127 -24.96 -1.06 11.54
CA VAL A 127 -24.43 -2.10 12.45
C VAL A 127 -24.22 -1.50 13.85
N GLY A 128 -25.08 -1.92 14.78
CA GLY A 128 -25.02 -1.59 16.19
C GLY A 128 -23.94 -2.37 16.96
N PRO A 129 -23.64 -1.98 18.21
CA PRO A 129 -22.62 -2.63 19.03
C PRO A 129 -22.85 -4.13 19.31
N ALA A 130 -24.11 -4.56 19.36
CA ALA A 130 -24.51 -5.93 19.65
C ALA A 130 -24.96 -6.70 18.40
N ASP A 131 -24.97 -6.06 17.23
CA ASP A 131 -25.45 -6.69 16.00
C ASP A 131 -24.38 -7.64 15.46
N PRO A 132 -24.72 -8.89 15.11
CA PRO A 132 -23.80 -9.76 14.41
C PRO A 132 -23.56 -9.20 13.00
N MET A 133 -22.34 -9.32 12.54
CA MET A 133 -21.98 -9.08 11.15
C MET A 133 -21.21 -10.30 10.66
N HIS A 134 -21.75 -10.95 9.64
CA HIS A 134 -21.08 -12.02 8.94
C HIS A 134 -20.46 -11.47 7.66
N LEU A 135 -19.25 -11.90 7.35
CA LEU A 135 -18.53 -11.51 6.16
C LEU A 135 -18.13 -12.75 5.38
N ALA A 136 -18.26 -12.68 4.05
CA ALA A 136 -17.66 -13.65 3.15
C ALA A 136 -16.84 -12.92 2.10
N VAL A 137 -15.61 -13.40 1.88
CA VAL A 137 -14.69 -12.85 0.88
C VAL A 137 -14.38 -13.95 -0.10
N GLY A 138 -14.60 -13.72 -1.39
CA GLY A 138 -14.22 -14.61 -2.48
C GLY A 138 -13.36 -13.90 -3.52
N PRO A 139 -12.93 -14.62 -4.59
CA PRO A 139 -12.13 -14.04 -5.66
C PRO A 139 -12.89 -12.97 -6.47
N ASP A 140 -14.22 -13.08 -6.51
CA ASP A 140 -15.10 -12.27 -7.36
C ASP A 140 -16.14 -11.45 -6.59
N GLU A 141 -16.21 -11.60 -5.27
CA GLU A 141 -17.22 -10.90 -4.45
C GLU A 141 -16.82 -10.68 -2.99
N LEU A 142 -17.47 -9.71 -2.38
CA LEU A 142 -17.54 -9.46 -0.95
C LEU A 142 -19.01 -9.48 -0.53
N ALA A 143 -19.38 -10.32 0.42
CA ALA A 143 -20.72 -10.31 1.00
C ALA A 143 -20.67 -9.88 2.47
N VAL A 144 -21.50 -8.90 2.83
CA VAL A 144 -21.75 -8.49 4.21
C VAL A 144 -23.19 -8.83 4.56
N THR A 145 -23.39 -9.67 5.57
CA THR A 145 -24.71 -10.03 6.06
C THR A 145 -24.92 -9.44 7.44
N THR A 146 -25.98 -8.65 7.58
CA THR A 146 -26.48 -8.09 8.85
C THR A 146 -27.90 -8.59 9.10
N PHE A 147 -28.57 -8.07 10.13
CA PHE A 147 -30.00 -8.36 10.36
C PHE A 147 -30.92 -7.93 9.20
N ASP A 148 -30.52 -6.92 8.42
CA ASP A 148 -31.28 -6.46 7.25
C ASP A 148 -31.11 -7.37 6.01
N GLY A 149 -30.29 -8.43 6.13
CA GLY A 149 -29.99 -9.37 5.06
C GLY A 149 -28.59 -9.17 4.44
N PRO A 150 -28.27 -9.96 3.41
CA PRO A 150 -26.99 -9.88 2.71
C PRO A 150 -26.93 -8.72 1.71
N VAL A 151 -25.78 -8.03 1.69
CA VAL A 151 -25.37 -7.13 0.62
C VAL A 151 -24.12 -7.73 -0.03
N VAL A 152 -24.19 -7.96 -1.34
CA VAL A 152 -23.11 -8.60 -2.12
C VAL A 152 -22.55 -7.62 -3.12
N GLU A 153 -21.26 -7.35 -3.03
CA GLU A 153 -20.51 -6.50 -3.95
C GLU A 153 -19.61 -7.35 -4.83
N ARG A 154 -19.69 -7.12 -6.13
CA ARG A 154 -18.90 -7.85 -7.12
C ARG A 154 -17.55 -7.18 -7.33
N LYS A 155 -16.60 -7.99 -7.82
CA LYS A 155 -15.30 -7.52 -8.26
C LYS A 155 -15.44 -6.51 -9.40
N VAL A 156 -14.64 -5.47 -9.31
CA VAL A 156 -14.60 -4.34 -10.23
C VAL A 156 -13.17 -4.11 -10.72
N PRO A 157 -12.90 -3.24 -11.70
CA PRO A 157 -11.52 -2.95 -12.13
C PRO A 157 -10.80 -2.00 -11.16
N LEU A 158 -9.56 -2.32 -10.77
CA LEU A 158 -8.78 -1.44 -9.90
C LEU A 158 -8.15 -0.26 -10.69
N PRO A 159 -8.19 0.99 -10.19
CA PRO A 159 -7.55 2.12 -10.87
C PRO A 159 -6.03 1.95 -11.00
N THR A 160 -5.47 2.12 -12.21
CA THR A 160 -4.01 1.98 -12.45
C THR A 160 -3.15 2.88 -11.55
N ARG A 161 -3.64 4.08 -11.22
CA ARG A 161 -2.92 4.99 -10.31
C ARG A 161 -2.77 4.44 -8.88
N TRP A 162 -3.68 3.58 -8.43
CA TRP A 162 -3.58 2.93 -7.11
C TRP A 162 -2.49 1.86 -7.12
N LEU A 163 -2.36 1.06 -8.20
CA LEU A 163 -1.29 0.07 -8.33
C LEU A 163 0.09 0.70 -8.07
N ARG A 164 0.35 1.84 -8.72
CA ARG A 164 1.58 2.60 -8.47
C ARG A 164 1.63 3.17 -7.05
N GLY A 165 0.53 3.73 -6.56
CA GLY A 165 0.45 4.26 -5.19
C GLY A 165 0.82 3.22 -4.13
N PHE A 166 0.35 1.99 -4.27
CA PHE A 166 0.62 0.89 -3.34
C PHE A 166 2.11 0.56 -3.25
N ALA A 167 2.80 0.48 -4.39
CA ALA A 167 4.23 0.22 -4.43
C ALA A 167 5.06 1.36 -3.82
N GLU A 168 4.69 2.61 -4.14
CA GLU A 168 5.35 3.80 -3.61
C GLU A 168 5.13 3.92 -2.09
N ALA A 169 3.92 3.63 -1.61
CA ALA A 169 3.61 3.61 -0.19
C ALA A 169 4.43 2.54 0.55
N GLN A 170 4.55 1.32 0.01
CA GLN A 170 5.38 0.24 0.58
C GLN A 170 6.83 0.67 0.78
N VAL A 171 7.48 1.25 -0.24
CA VAL A 171 8.88 1.66 -0.15
C VAL A 171 9.08 2.81 0.83
N LEU A 172 8.14 3.75 0.89
CA LEU A 172 8.21 4.86 1.82
C LEU A 172 8.01 4.40 3.27
N THR A 173 7.02 3.54 3.52
CA THR A 173 6.67 3.08 4.86
C THR A 173 7.63 2.04 5.41
N SER A 174 8.39 1.33 4.57
CA SER A 174 9.44 0.40 5.02
C SER A 174 10.59 1.08 5.79
N ARG A 175 10.68 2.40 5.69
CA ARG A 175 11.69 3.24 6.38
C ARG A 175 11.12 3.98 7.59
N PHE A 176 9.92 3.62 8.03
CA PHE A 176 9.25 4.28 9.16
C PHE A 176 9.53 3.55 10.47
N ASP A 177 9.67 4.34 11.53
CA ASP A 177 9.68 3.86 12.91
C ASP A 177 8.47 4.44 13.65
N PRO A 178 8.01 3.80 14.74
CA PRO A 178 7.10 4.44 15.67
C PRO A 178 7.74 5.69 16.28
N ARG A 179 7.02 6.80 16.24
CA ARG A 179 7.49 8.11 16.75
C ARG A 179 6.74 8.57 17.99
N ALA A 180 5.48 8.17 18.13
CA ALA A 180 4.68 8.46 19.32
C ALA A 180 3.54 7.45 19.48
N GLU A 181 3.15 7.21 20.73
CA GLU A 181 1.96 6.47 21.11
C GLU A 181 1.15 7.30 22.13
N LEU A 182 -0.15 7.43 21.90
CA LEU A 182 -1.08 8.20 22.73
C LEU A 182 -2.23 7.30 23.16
N ALA A 183 -2.68 7.45 24.41
CA ALA A 183 -3.95 6.90 24.85
C ALA A 183 -5.11 7.52 24.05
N VAL A 184 -6.20 6.78 23.85
CA VAL A 184 -7.31 7.25 22.99
C VAL A 184 -7.92 8.58 23.45
N ALA A 185 -7.92 8.89 24.75
CA ALA A 185 -8.43 10.19 25.24
C ALA A 185 -7.59 11.37 24.72
N ASP A 186 -6.26 11.25 24.81
CA ASP A 186 -5.30 12.25 24.32
C ASP A 186 -5.34 12.34 22.78
N ALA A 187 -5.48 11.20 22.10
CA ALA A 187 -5.66 11.13 20.65
C ALA A 187 -6.94 11.82 20.18
N ARG A 188 -8.06 11.64 20.90
CA ARG A 188 -9.34 12.28 20.61
C ARG A 188 -9.23 13.80 20.72
N ALA A 189 -8.65 14.28 21.81
CA ALA A 189 -8.41 15.72 22.00
C ALA A 189 -7.53 16.30 20.88
N LEU A 190 -6.48 15.58 20.47
CA LEU A 190 -5.60 15.98 19.37
C LEU A 190 -6.33 16.07 18.03
N LEU A 191 -7.00 14.99 17.60
CA LEU A 191 -7.64 14.91 16.28
C LEU A 191 -8.86 15.83 16.17
N GLN A 192 -9.57 16.11 17.27
CA GLN A 192 -10.71 17.04 17.25
C GLN A 192 -10.28 18.49 17.00
N ARG A 193 -9.06 18.89 17.41
CA ARG A 193 -8.51 20.23 17.11
C ARG A 193 -8.10 20.42 15.65
N MET A 194 -7.97 19.34 14.87
CA MET A 194 -7.55 19.41 13.47
C MET A 194 -8.72 19.79 12.55
N SER A 195 -8.56 20.90 11.82
CA SER A 195 -9.53 21.35 10.82
C SER A 195 -9.52 20.46 9.58
N ALA A 196 -10.71 20.07 9.10
CA ALA A 196 -10.87 19.31 7.86
C ALA A 196 -10.38 20.08 6.61
N GLY A 197 -10.35 21.42 6.68
CA GLY A 197 -9.89 22.29 5.60
C GLY A 197 -8.39 22.54 5.58
N ASP A 198 -7.64 22.10 6.59
CA ASP A 198 -6.21 22.42 6.72
C ASP A 198 -5.37 21.71 5.63
N ARG A 199 -4.64 22.54 4.86
CA ARG A 199 -3.71 22.13 3.80
C ARG A 199 -2.27 22.57 4.08
N SER A 200 -1.95 23.01 5.29
CA SER A 200 -0.58 23.35 5.66
C SER A 200 0.26 22.09 5.88
N VAL A 201 1.58 22.20 5.70
CA VAL A 201 2.51 21.16 6.15
C VAL A 201 2.92 21.51 7.57
N LEU A 202 2.42 20.73 8.53
CA LEU A 202 2.70 20.89 9.95
C LEU A 202 3.54 19.72 10.45
N TRP A 203 3.94 19.81 11.72
CA TRP A 203 4.76 18.83 12.41
C TRP A 203 4.17 18.53 13.77
N ALA A 204 3.91 17.27 14.05
CA ALA A 204 3.43 16.80 15.34
C ALA A 204 4.63 16.38 16.19
N VAL A 205 4.90 17.12 17.26
CA VAL A 205 6.07 16.93 18.13
C VAL A 205 5.61 16.35 19.47
N PRO A 206 6.28 15.31 20.00
CA PRO A 206 6.03 14.81 21.35
C PRO A 206 6.01 15.93 22.40
N ALA A 207 4.95 16.00 23.20
CA ALA A 207 4.75 16.99 24.25
C ALA A 207 4.00 16.36 25.43
N GLY A 208 4.75 15.81 26.40
CA GLY A 208 4.19 15.06 27.51
C GLY A 208 3.43 13.82 27.01
N ARG A 209 2.12 13.73 27.32
CA ARG A 209 1.24 12.62 26.93
C ARG A 209 0.57 12.80 25.56
N THR A 210 0.84 13.92 24.87
CA THR A 210 0.18 14.26 23.60
C THR A 210 1.18 14.74 22.55
N LEU A 211 0.68 15.17 21.40
CA LEU A 211 1.46 15.81 20.35
C LEU A 211 1.09 17.30 20.27
N ARG A 212 2.10 18.15 20.23
CA ARG A 212 1.96 19.57 19.90
C ARG A 212 2.21 19.77 18.41
N VAL A 213 1.31 20.48 17.74
CA VAL A 213 1.44 20.79 16.32
C VAL A 213 2.22 22.09 16.13
N THR A 214 3.25 22.07 15.29
CA THR A 214 4.14 23.20 14.97
C THR A 214 4.28 23.39 13.46
N SER A 215 4.76 24.55 13.01
CA SER A 215 5.00 24.85 11.59
C SER A 215 6.41 24.50 11.11
N ARG A 216 7.32 24.10 12.02
CA ARG A 216 8.71 23.75 11.71
C ARG A 216 9.04 22.33 12.18
N PRO A 217 9.86 21.59 11.40
CA PRO A 217 10.35 20.29 11.83
C PRO A 217 11.30 20.44 13.02
N GLY A 218 11.47 19.34 13.74
CA GLY A 218 12.46 19.19 14.78
C GLY A 218 12.73 17.71 15.06
N PRO A 219 13.80 17.38 15.80
CA PRO A 219 14.06 16.01 16.21
C PRO A 219 12.84 15.36 16.88
N GLY A 220 12.50 14.14 16.47
CA GLY A 220 11.36 13.39 16.98
C GLY A 220 9.98 13.86 16.47
N ALA A 221 9.91 14.88 15.61
CA ALA A 221 8.66 15.29 14.99
C ALA A 221 8.15 14.27 13.98
N VAL A 222 6.85 14.24 13.78
CA VAL A 222 6.20 13.54 12.66
C VAL A 222 5.61 14.58 11.72
N CYS A 223 5.88 14.46 10.42
CA CYS A 223 5.24 15.29 9.42
C CYS A 223 3.71 15.08 9.44
N LEU A 224 2.95 16.17 9.47
CA LEU A 224 1.49 16.20 9.35
C LEU A 224 1.12 17.07 8.14
N PRO A 225 1.24 16.53 6.92
CA PRO A 225 0.94 17.28 5.72
C PRO A 225 -0.59 17.31 5.52
N GLY A 226 -1.22 18.46 5.74
CA GLY A 226 -2.66 18.66 5.62
C GLY A 226 -3.45 17.86 6.65
N ALA A 227 -3.58 18.39 7.87
CA ALA A 227 -4.23 17.70 8.99
C ALA A 227 -5.67 17.25 8.69
N GLY A 228 -6.38 17.96 7.80
CA GLY A 228 -7.72 17.57 7.35
C GLY A 228 -7.78 16.22 6.63
N ARG A 229 -6.65 15.71 6.15
CA ARG A 229 -6.54 14.37 5.53
C ARG A 229 -6.73 13.22 6.52
N LEU A 230 -6.76 13.50 7.83
CA LEU A 230 -7.06 12.52 8.87
C LEU A 230 -8.56 12.45 9.23
N ALA A 231 -9.44 13.18 8.54
CA ALA A 231 -10.87 13.24 8.90
C ALA A 231 -11.54 11.85 8.95
N ALA A 232 -11.26 10.99 7.96
CA ALA A 232 -11.88 9.67 7.82
C ALA A 232 -11.58 8.71 8.99
N ILE A 233 -10.49 8.90 9.74
CA ILE A 233 -10.15 8.03 10.88
C ILE A 233 -10.91 8.42 12.16
N LYS A 234 -11.41 9.66 12.25
CA LYS A 234 -12.00 10.22 13.48
C LYS A 234 -13.19 9.40 14.01
N PRO A 235 -14.13 8.90 13.19
CA PRO A 235 -15.24 8.09 13.69
C PRO A 235 -14.81 6.83 14.46
N PHE A 236 -13.64 6.27 14.13
CA PHE A 236 -13.09 5.07 14.77
C PHE A 236 -12.52 5.32 16.18
N LEU A 237 -12.32 6.58 16.59
CA LEU A 237 -11.87 6.95 17.94
C LEU A 237 -12.76 6.42 19.07
N ARG A 238 -14.02 6.06 18.81
CA ARG A 238 -14.92 5.47 19.81
C ARG A 238 -14.59 4.01 20.12
N HIS A 239 -13.89 3.33 19.21
CA HIS A 239 -13.55 1.90 19.28
C HIS A 239 -12.07 1.64 19.57
N ALA A 240 -11.23 2.66 19.39
CA ALA A 240 -9.79 2.57 19.59
C ALA A 240 -9.41 2.64 21.07
N THR A 241 -8.30 2.00 21.43
CA THR A 241 -7.66 2.14 22.74
C THR A 241 -6.44 3.06 22.70
N ARG A 242 -5.80 3.19 21.53
CA ARG A 242 -4.59 4.02 21.31
C ARG A 242 -4.49 4.58 19.90
N LEU A 243 -3.64 5.61 19.77
CA LEU A 243 -3.11 6.13 18.51
C LEU A 243 -1.60 5.89 18.48
N ARG A 244 -1.09 5.31 17.40
CA ARG A 244 0.34 5.28 17.07
C ARG A 244 0.62 6.11 15.84
N VAL A 245 1.75 6.79 15.84
CA VAL A 245 2.18 7.61 14.71
C VAL A 245 3.58 7.20 14.28
N TYR A 246 3.75 7.00 12.98
CA TYR A 246 4.97 6.50 12.37
C TYR A 246 5.50 7.50 11.34
N GLY A 247 6.82 7.50 11.15
CA GLY A 247 7.49 8.31 10.14
C GLY A 247 9.00 8.09 10.11
N PRO A 248 9.71 8.66 9.13
CA PRO A 248 11.16 8.59 9.05
C PRO A 248 11.80 9.50 10.13
N ALA A 249 13.12 9.38 10.31
CA ALA A 249 13.85 10.25 11.21
C ALA A 249 13.84 11.70 10.68
N ILE A 250 13.51 12.66 11.53
CA ILE A 250 13.38 14.08 11.16
C ILE A 250 14.52 14.90 11.79
N THR A 251 15.09 15.78 10.98
CA THR A 251 16.05 16.82 11.41
C THR A 251 15.45 18.21 11.19
N ALA A 252 16.09 19.25 11.71
CA ALA A 252 15.65 20.64 11.51
C ALA A 252 15.65 21.08 10.03
N GLY A 253 16.41 20.39 9.16
CA GLY A 253 16.47 20.65 7.73
C GLY A 253 15.54 19.79 6.88
N SER A 254 14.77 18.87 7.49
CA SER A 254 13.87 17.98 6.76
C SER A 254 12.77 18.75 6.04
N GLY A 255 12.58 18.45 4.75
CA GLY A 255 11.40 18.86 4.00
C GLY A 255 10.16 18.03 4.38
N PRO A 256 9.01 18.32 3.76
CA PRO A 256 7.80 17.51 3.93
C PRO A 256 8.05 16.04 3.57
N VAL A 257 7.60 15.12 4.42
CA VAL A 257 7.71 13.66 4.24
C VAL A 257 6.39 12.96 4.55
N ALA A 258 6.26 11.70 4.14
CA ALA A 258 5.09 10.90 4.46
C ALA A 258 5.06 10.50 5.94
N SER A 259 3.87 10.16 6.44
CA SER A 259 3.66 9.67 7.81
C SER A 259 2.44 8.76 7.89
N THR A 260 2.39 7.89 8.88
CA THR A 260 1.24 6.99 9.12
C THR A 260 0.64 7.25 10.50
N TRP A 261 -0.69 7.31 10.56
CA TRP A 261 -1.48 7.53 11.77
C TRP A 261 -2.43 6.36 11.96
N GLU A 262 -2.24 5.59 13.03
CA GLU A 262 -2.94 4.32 13.27
C GLU A 262 -3.72 4.35 14.58
N LEU A 263 -5.04 4.18 14.49
CA LEU A 263 -5.88 3.87 15.63
C LEU A 263 -6.06 2.36 15.74
N SER A 264 -5.89 1.81 16.94
CA SER A 264 -6.00 0.37 17.15
C SER A 264 -6.74 0.00 18.43
N ASN A 265 -7.27 -1.21 18.43
CA ASN A 265 -7.68 -2.00 19.59
C ASN A 265 -7.14 -3.45 19.40
N PRO A 266 -7.39 -4.40 20.31
CA PRO A 266 -6.87 -5.76 20.15
C PRO A 266 -7.33 -6.50 18.87
N ALA A 267 -8.50 -6.16 18.33
CA ALA A 267 -9.12 -6.82 17.19
C ALA A 267 -8.83 -6.13 15.84
N LEU A 268 -8.54 -4.82 15.86
CA LEU A 268 -8.54 -3.98 14.66
C LEU A 268 -7.41 -2.95 14.67
N ARG A 269 -6.81 -2.70 13.50
CA ARG A 269 -5.92 -1.56 13.25
C ARG A 269 -6.41 -0.80 12.03
N LEU A 270 -6.80 0.46 12.22
CA LEU A 270 -7.13 1.38 11.13
C LEU A 270 -6.01 2.41 11.00
N SER A 271 -5.40 2.51 9.82
CA SER A 271 -4.32 3.45 9.56
C SER A 271 -4.60 4.34 8.36
N LEU A 272 -4.16 5.59 8.44
CA LEU A 272 -4.06 6.53 7.32
C LEU A 272 -2.61 6.93 7.12
N THR A 273 -2.06 6.63 5.94
CA THR A 273 -0.74 7.09 5.52
C THR A 273 -0.90 8.31 4.60
N LEU A 274 -0.27 9.42 4.98
CA LEU A 274 -0.33 10.69 4.27
C LEU A 274 0.90 10.83 3.38
N SER A 275 0.70 11.19 2.12
CA SER A 275 1.81 11.53 1.21
C SER A 275 2.51 12.83 1.66
N PRO A 276 3.75 13.10 1.21
CA PRO A 276 4.57 14.20 1.74
C PRO A 276 3.95 15.60 1.70
N GLU A 277 3.07 15.88 0.74
CA GLU A 277 2.43 17.19 0.60
C GLU A 277 0.93 17.03 0.27
N PRO A 278 0.06 17.98 0.69
CA PRO A 278 -1.38 17.91 0.43
C PRO A 278 -1.77 17.80 -1.05
N TYR A 279 -0.96 18.37 -1.94
CA TYR A 279 -1.16 18.39 -3.39
C TYR A 279 -0.38 17.31 -4.14
N ARG A 280 0.26 16.40 -3.41
CA ARG A 280 1.14 15.36 -3.96
C ARG A 280 0.55 13.99 -3.67
N GLY A 281 0.48 13.10 -4.66
CA GLY A 281 0.05 11.72 -4.48
C GLY A 281 1.21 10.73 -4.48
N PHE A 282 1.05 9.60 -3.79
CA PHE A 282 2.01 8.49 -3.74
C PHE A 282 2.42 7.99 -5.14
N SER A 283 1.48 7.96 -6.08
CA SER A 283 1.73 7.52 -7.46
C SER A 283 2.71 8.39 -8.26
N GLY A 284 3.20 9.51 -7.70
CA GLY A 284 4.23 10.35 -8.31
C GLY A 284 5.55 10.41 -7.54
N GLU A 285 5.74 9.57 -6.51
CA GLU A 285 6.87 9.68 -5.59
C GLU A 285 8.19 9.25 -6.21
N GLY A 286 8.21 8.20 -7.04
CA GLY A 286 9.42 7.67 -7.66
C GLY A 286 10.39 7.00 -6.68
N ALA A 287 9.93 6.59 -5.50
CA ALA A 287 10.71 5.88 -4.50
C ALA A 287 11.11 4.48 -4.98
N VAL A 288 10.29 3.86 -5.84
CA VAL A 288 10.56 2.54 -6.44
C VAL A 288 11.67 2.55 -7.51
N LEU A 289 11.98 3.73 -8.08
CA LEU A 289 12.74 3.81 -9.34
C LEU A 289 14.17 3.31 -9.24
N GLU A 290 14.79 3.37 -8.06
CA GLU A 290 16.17 2.91 -7.85
C GLU A 290 16.24 1.40 -7.90
N ALA A 291 15.40 0.70 -7.12
CA ALA A 291 15.32 -0.75 -7.12
C ALA A 291 14.92 -1.30 -8.50
N LEU A 292 13.95 -0.66 -9.18
CA LEU A 292 13.54 -1.05 -10.54
C LEU A 292 14.62 -0.86 -11.62
N ALA A 293 15.66 -0.08 -11.32
CA ALA A 293 16.74 0.24 -12.24
C ALA A 293 17.95 -0.69 -12.08
N ALA A 294 17.99 -1.53 -11.05
CA ALA A 294 19.03 -2.54 -10.89
C ALA A 294 18.83 -3.68 -11.90
N ASP A 295 19.95 -4.21 -12.43
CA ASP A 295 19.93 -5.15 -13.55
C ASP A 295 19.33 -6.51 -13.15
N GLU A 296 19.64 -7.00 -11.95
CA GLU A 296 19.17 -8.29 -11.44
C GLU A 296 17.77 -8.24 -10.81
N ALA A 297 17.18 -7.05 -10.65
CA ALA A 297 15.96 -6.88 -9.85
C ALA A 297 14.74 -7.65 -10.39
N ALA A 298 14.66 -7.87 -11.70
CA ALA A 298 13.59 -8.64 -12.31
C ALA A 298 13.73 -10.14 -12.05
N ASP A 299 14.94 -10.69 -12.24
CA ASP A 299 15.23 -12.11 -12.04
C ASP A 299 15.15 -12.47 -10.54
N ASP A 300 15.67 -11.60 -9.67
CA ASP A 300 15.55 -11.76 -8.22
C ASP A 300 14.09 -11.75 -7.78
N ALA A 301 13.26 -10.90 -8.38
CA ALA A 301 11.84 -10.86 -8.07
C ALA A 301 11.11 -12.13 -8.51
N GLU A 302 11.46 -12.73 -9.65
CA GLU A 302 10.90 -14.01 -10.08
C GLU A 302 11.26 -15.13 -9.10
N LEU A 303 12.54 -15.21 -8.70
CA LEU A 303 13.00 -16.17 -7.70
C LEU A 303 12.30 -15.98 -6.36
N ILE A 304 12.27 -14.76 -5.83
CA ILE A 304 11.63 -14.46 -4.56
C ILE A 304 10.12 -14.71 -4.62
N SER A 305 9.46 -14.41 -5.74
CA SER A 305 8.03 -14.69 -5.95
C SER A 305 7.71 -16.18 -5.78
N ALA A 306 8.57 -17.07 -6.28
CA ALA A 306 8.40 -18.52 -6.14
C ALA A 306 8.57 -19.00 -4.68
N LEU A 307 9.27 -18.24 -3.84
CA LEU A 307 9.51 -18.55 -2.42
C LEU A 307 8.51 -17.87 -1.48
N LEU A 308 7.65 -16.97 -1.97
CA LEU A 308 6.66 -16.29 -1.13
C LEU A 308 5.58 -17.26 -0.61
N SER A 309 5.40 -17.25 0.70
CA SER A 309 4.25 -17.85 1.40
C SER A 309 3.16 -16.80 1.65
N TRP A 310 2.02 -17.23 2.22
CA TRP A 310 0.96 -16.36 2.73
C TRP A 310 1.10 -16.10 4.24
N ASP A 311 2.33 -16.22 4.77
CA ASP A 311 2.60 -15.92 6.17
C ASP A 311 2.19 -14.47 6.50
N PRO A 312 1.77 -14.18 7.74
CA PRO A 312 1.29 -12.85 8.11
C PRO A 312 2.34 -11.75 7.87
N LYS A 313 3.62 -12.13 7.99
CA LYS A 313 4.81 -11.32 7.76
C LYS A 313 5.84 -12.15 6.98
N ILE A 314 6.33 -11.58 5.88
CA ILE A 314 7.42 -12.13 5.07
C ILE A 314 8.74 -11.96 5.83
N ASP A 315 9.48 -13.07 5.98
CA ASP A 315 10.80 -13.11 6.59
C ASP A 315 11.89 -12.89 5.53
N VAL A 316 12.51 -11.72 5.57
CA VAL A 316 13.57 -11.33 4.62
C VAL A 316 14.84 -12.17 4.81
N ASP A 317 15.17 -12.55 6.04
CA ASP A 317 16.38 -13.30 6.33
C ASP A 317 16.20 -14.78 5.92
N ALA A 318 15.01 -15.34 6.14
CA ALA A 318 14.69 -16.68 5.63
C ALA A 318 14.69 -16.72 4.10
N LEU A 319 14.15 -15.69 3.43
CA LEU A 319 14.21 -15.57 1.98
C LEU A 319 15.64 -15.43 1.46
N ALA A 320 16.49 -14.66 2.14
CA ALA A 320 17.90 -14.52 1.80
C ALA A 320 18.61 -15.88 1.84
N VAL A 321 18.39 -16.66 2.91
CA VAL A 321 18.94 -18.01 3.05
C VAL A 321 18.41 -18.96 1.96
N ALA A 322 17.10 -18.95 1.70
CA ALA A 322 16.48 -19.87 0.73
C ALA A 322 16.83 -19.56 -0.73
N SER A 323 17.00 -18.27 -1.07
CA SER A 323 17.35 -17.82 -2.43
C SER A 323 18.86 -17.75 -2.68
N GLY A 324 19.68 -17.68 -1.62
CA GLY A 324 21.11 -17.39 -1.73
C GLY A 324 21.43 -15.92 -2.01
N LEU A 325 20.42 -15.03 -2.02
CA LEU A 325 20.58 -13.59 -2.18
C LEU A 325 20.92 -12.92 -0.85
N ASP A 326 21.64 -11.80 -0.87
CA ASP A 326 21.77 -10.97 0.32
C ASP A 326 20.45 -10.23 0.63
N ALA A 327 20.27 -9.82 1.88
CA ALA A 327 19.05 -9.16 2.33
C ALA A 327 18.76 -7.82 1.61
N GLY A 328 19.75 -7.17 1.02
CA GLY A 328 19.56 -5.97 0.18
C GLY A 328 18.81 -6.34 -1.10
N ARG A 329 19.35 -7.32 -1.85
CA ARG A 329 18.71 -7.84 -3.07
C ARG A 329 17.32 -8.39 -2.84
N VAL A 330 17.08 -9.08 -1.72
CA VAL A 330 15.72 -9.53 -1.34
C VAL A 330 14.77 -8.34 -1.18
N ARG A 331 15.20 -7.23 -0.56
CA ARG A 331 14.35 -6.02 -0.41
C ARG A 331 14.09 -5.32 -1.75
N ASP A 332 15.06 -5.33 -2.66
CA ASP A 332 14.89 -4.78 -4.01
C ASP A 332 13.92 -5.64 -4.82
N ALA A 333 14.03 -6.97 -4.74
CA ALA A 333 13.07 -7.91 -5.30
C ALA A 333 11.65 -7.72 -4.72
N LEU A 334 11.51 -7.53 -3.41
CA LEU A 334 10.22 -7.21 -2.78
C LEU A 334 9.67 -5.85 -3.24
N THR A 335 10.54 -4.89 -3.57
CA THR A 335 10.14 -3.60 -4.16
C THR A 335 9.60 -3.81 -5.57
N GLN A 336 10.28 -4.59 -6.41
CA GLN A 336 9.83 -4.99 -7.74
C GLN A 336 8.46 -5.70 -7.66
N LEU A 337 8.31 -6.69 -6.77
CA LEU A 337 7.05 -7.41 -6.53
C LEU A 337 5.94 -6.48 -6.00
N GLY A 338 6.30 -5.49 -5.19
CA GLY A 338 5.43 -4.40 -4.79
C GLY A 338 4.83 -3.65 -5.97
N THR A 339 5.68 -3.35 -6.97
CA THR A 339 5.24 -2.70 -8.21
C THR A 339 4.31 -3.57 -9.04
N ALA A 340 4.46 -4.90 -8.97
CA ALA A 340 3.55 -5.90 -9.56
C ALA A 340 2.30 -6.17 -8.70
N GLY A 341 2.11 -5.42 -7.60
CA GLY A 341 0.97 -5.58 -6.72
C GLY A 341 0.98 -6.87 -5.90
N ARG A 342 2.14 -7.50 -5.72
CA ARG A 342 2.29 -8.79 -5.01
C ARG A 342 2.67 -8.65 -3.53
N VAL A 343 3.17 -7.49 -3.12
CA VAL A 343 3.65 -7.28 -1.75
C VAL A 343 3.17 -5.93 -1.22
N GLY A 344 2.81 -5.86 0.06
CA GLY A 344 2.61 -4.62 0.82
C GLY A 344 3.54 -4.53 2.02
N PHE A 345 3.51 -3.42 2.77
CA PHE A 345 4.28 -3.24 4.00
C PHE A 345 3.39 -2.85 5.18
N ASP A 346 3.61 -3.51 6.30
CA ASP A 346 2.96 -3.27 7.58
C ASP A 346 3.89 -2.51 8.53
N VAL A 347 3.60 -1.22 8.75
CA VAL A 347 4.39 -0.37 9.67
C VAL A 347 4.28 -0.80 11.12
N ALA A 348 3.18 -1.43 11.53
CA ALA A 348 2.98 -1.85 12.91
C ALA A 348 3.81 -3.10 13.25
N GLU A 349 4.12 -3.91 12.23
CA GLU A 349 4.92 -5.14 12.37
C GLU A 349 6.32 -5.02 11.76
N ALA A 350 6.64 -3.85 11.19
CA ALA A 350 7.86 -3.58 10.44
C ALA A 350 8.18 -4.74 9.48
N GLY A 351 7.22 -5.10 8.63
CA GLY A 351 7.28 -6.32 7.84
C GLY A 351 6.50 -6.24 6.54
N TYR A 352 6.97 -6.96 5.52
CA TYR A 352 6.24 -7.12 4.27
C TYR A 352 5.13 -8.15 4.43
N PHE A 353 4.06 -8.05 3.64
CA PHE A 353 3.00 -9.04 3.58
C PHE A 353 2.62 -9.34 2.13
N HIS A 354 2.18 -10.57 1.87
CA HIS A 354 1.72 -11.00 0.55
C HIS A 354 0.31 -10.44 0.27
N ARG A 355 0.11 -9.93 -0.94
CA ARG A 355 -1.21 -9.62 -1.54
C ARG A 355 -1.17 -9.97 -3.02
N THR A 356 -2.30 -10.02 -3.73
CA THR A 356 -2.27 -10.21 -5.20
C THR A 356 -3.24 -9.27 -5.90
N LEU A 357 -2.77 -8.11 -6.33
CA LEU A 357 -3.59 -7.17 -7.10
C LEU A 357 -3.74 -7.65 -8.56
N PRO A 358 -4.87 -7.36 -9.24
CA PRO A 358 -5.04 -7.67 -10.66
C PRO A 358 -4.06 -6.82 -11.47
N TYR A 359 -2.96 -7.43 -11.88
CA TYR A 359 -1.84 -6.78 -12.53
C TYR A 359 -1.61 -7.38 -13.92
N THR A 360 -1.32 -6.55 -14.92
CA THR A 360 -0.83 -7.02 -16.22
C THR A 360 0.63 -6.61 -16.39
N VAL A 361 1.48 -7.52 -16.87
CA VAL A 361 2.92 -7.29 -17.09
C VAL A 361 3.17 -6.06 -17.97
N GLU A 362 2.33 -5.86 -18.99
CA GLU A 362 2.36 -4.69 -19.89
C GLU A 362 2.10 -3.35 -19.18
N GLY A 363 1.39 -3.38 -18.04
CA GLY A 363 1.12 -2.23 -17.19
C GLY A 363 2.35 -1.74 -16.41
N ALA A 364 3.22 -2.66 -15.95
CA ALA A 364 4.39 -2.32 -15.12
C ALA A 364 5.33 -1.31 -15.78
N ALA A 365 5.74 -1.60 -17.01
CA ALA A 365 6.71 -0.77 -17.73
C ALA A 365 6.15 0.62 -18.02
N ARG A 366 4.87 0.71 -18.40
CA ARG A 366 4.19 1.99 -18.70
C ARG A 366 3.98 2.87 -17.47
N MET A 367 3.97 2.31 -16.26
CA MET A 367 3.74 3.07 -15.03
C MET A 367 4.93 3.95 -14.61
N ASN A 368 6.13 3.70 -15.15
CA ASN A 368 7.35 4.40 -14.77
C ASN A 368 8.02 5.13 -15.95
N PRO A 369 7.42 6.19 -16.51
CA PRO A 369 7.95 6.87 -17.71
C PRO A 369 9.35 7.47 -17.50
N ARG A 370 9.73 7.82 -16.26
CA ARG A 370 11.10 8.25 -15.94
C ARG A 370 12.12 7.12 -16.08
N LEU A 371 11.75 5.90 -15.70
CA LEU A 371 12.58 4.70 -15.84
C LEU A 371 12.72 4.31 -17.31
N VAL A 372 11.61 4.31 -18.06
CA VAL A 372 11.60 4.06 -19.51
C VAL A 372 12.53 5.04 -20.23
N ALA A 373 12.41 6.34 -19.93
CA ALA A 373 13.27 7.34 -20.53
C ALA A 373 14.73 7.24 -20.07
N ALA A 374 15.01 6.67 -18.89
CA ALA A 374 16.36 6.42 -18.43
C ALA A 374 17.01 5.26 -19.18
N ARG A 375 16.29 4.14 -19.34
CA ARG A 375 16.75 2.97 -20.12
C ARG A 375 17.07 3.35 -21.57
N ALA A 376 16.17 4.08 -22.22
CA ALA A 376 16.41 4.58 -23.58
C ALA A 376 17.67 5.47 -23.69
N LEU A 377 18.03 6.23 -22.65
CA LEU A 377 19.27 7.03 -22.63
C LEU A 377 20.52 6.16 -22.42
N ALA A 378 20.43 5.12 -21.59
CA ALA A 378 21.52 4.18 -21.38
C ALA A 378 21.79 3.35 -22.65
N GLU A 379 20.75 2.72 -23.19
CA GLU A 379 20.81 1.86 -24.38
C GLU A 379 21.30 2.60 -25.64
N SER A 380 20.99 3.89 -25.78
CA SER A 380 21.46 4.70 -26.92
C SER A 380 22.89 5.24 -26.75
N GLY A 381 23.58 4.92 -25.65
CA GLY A 381 24.91 5.44 -25.34
C GLY A 381 24.92 6.95 -25.05
N ALA A 382 23.75 7.53 -24.73
CA ALA A 382 23.61 8.96 -24.48
C ALA A 382 24.03 9.36 -23.07
N ALA A 383 24.17 8.40 -22.15
CA ALA A 383 24.73 8.57 -20.82
C ALA A 383 26.13 7.94 -20.72
N SER A 384 27.05 8.61 -20.04
CA SER A 384 28.43 8.14 -19.85
C SER A 384 28.80 7.92 -18.38
N LEU A 385 29.83 7.11 -18.14
CA LEU A 385 30.34 6.78 -16.80
C LEU A 385 30.77 8.02 -15.99
N ASN A 386 31.32 9.03 -16.66
CA ASN A 386 31.71 10.31 -16.04
C ASN A 386 30.52 11.24 -15.74
N GLY A 387 29.28 10.77 -15.95
CA GLY A 387 28.06 11.48 -15.56
C GLY A 387 27.58 12.53 -16.57
N VAL A 388 28.02 12.49 -17.83
CA VAL A 388 27.50 13.36 -18.89
C VAL A 388 26.32 12.65 -19.57
N VAL A 389 25.19 13.35 -19.74
CA VAL A 389 24.00 12.79 -20.39
C VAL A 389 23.46 13.74 -21.45
N ARG A 390 23.40 13.27 -22.70
CA ARG A 390 22.78 14.00 -23.83
C ARG A 390 21.29 13.60 -23.90
N SER A 391 20.39 14.57 -23.84
CA SER A 391 18.94 14.30 -23.92
C SER A 391 18.26 15.41 -24.73
N GLY A 392 17.89 15.10 -25.97
CA GLY A 392 17.50 16.10 -26.97
C GLY A 392 18.70 17.00 -27.28
N ASP A 393 18.46 18.31 -27.39
CA ASP A 393 19.51 19.30 -27.70
C ASP A 393 20.34 19.73 -26.49
N ASN A 394 20.06 19.17 -25.31
CA ASN A 394 20.68 19.57 -24.06
C ASN A 394 21.67 18.53 -23.54
N THR A 395 22.74 19.01 -22.91
CA THR A 395 23.68 18.20 -22.13
C THR A 395 23.47 18.46 -20.64
N TYR A 396 23.28 17.38 -19.88
CA TYR A 396 23.14 17.41 -18.43
C TYR A 396 24.33 16.73 -17.76
N HIS A 397 24.66 17.20 -16.56
CA HIS A 397 25.73 16.62 -15.74
C HIS A 397 25.13 16.02 -14.48
N VAL A 398 25.48 14.77 -14.21
CA VAL A 398 25.16 14.04 -12.99
C VAL A 398 26.42 13.94 -12.14
N ARG A 399 26.34 14.35 -10.87
CA ARG A 399 27.44 14.24 -9.90
C ARG A 399 27.04 13.33 -8.75
N ASP A 400 27.99 12.56 -8.26
CA ASP A 400 27.83 11.62 -7.14
C ASP A 400 26.72 10.59 -7.37
N GLY A 401 26.35 10.34 -8.64
CA GLY A 401 25.27 9.42 -9.01
C GLY A 401 23.86 9.90 -8.62
N GLU A 402 23.71 11.11 -8.08
CA GLU A 402 22.45 11.61 -7.52
C GLU A 402 22.07 13.00 -8.02
N SER A 403 22.98 13.95 -7.86
CA SER A 403 22.70 15.34 -8.21
C SER A 403 22.77 15.56 -9.71
N CYS A 404 21.88 16.37 -10.27
CA CYS A 404 21.81 16.56 -11.72
C CYS A 404 21.54 18.02 -12.09
N THR A 405 22.07 18.51 -13.21
CA THR A 405 21.80 19.88 -13.69
C THR A 405 20.41 20.06 -14.33
N CYS A 406 19.58 19.01 -14.38
CA CYS A 406 18.26 19.08 -15.02
C CYS A 406 17.20 19.80 -14.16
N PRO A 407 16.14 20.35 -14.77
CA PRO A 407 15.06 21.04 -14.05
C PRO A 407 14.37 20.19 -12.97
N TRP A 408 14.29 18.86 -13.17
CA TRP A 408 13.72 17.95 -12.17
C TRP A 408 14.48 18.00 -10.86
N TRP A 409 15.81 17.89 -10.92
CA TRP A 409 16.66 17.96 -9.74
C TRP A 409 16.64 19.37 -9.13
N ALA A 410 16.72 20.41 -9.95
CA ALA A 410 16.65 21.79 -9.48
C ALA A 410 15.38 22.05 -8.64
N LYS A 411 14.24 21.49 -9.07
CA LYS A 411 12.94 21.62 -8.39
C LYS A 411 12.78 20.71 -7.17
N HIS A 412 13.28 19.48 -7.25
CA HIS A 412 12.90 18.43 -6.29
C HIS A 412 14.03 17.94 -5.38
N ARG A 413 15.30 18.14 -5.76
CA ARG A 413 16.50 17.78 -4.97
C ARG A 413 16.42 16.39 -4.32
N GLY A 414 16.02 15.38 -5.09
CA GLY A 414 15.86 14.00 -4.62
C GLY A 414 14.53 13.68 -3.91
N GLY A 415 13.79 14.68 -3.42
CA GLY A 415 12.53 14.47 -2.68
C GLY A 415 11.38 13.85 -3.49
N ARG A 416 11.54 13.70 -4.80
CA ARG A 416 10.60 13.00 -5.71
C ARG A 416 11.27 11.84 -6.47
N GLY A 417 12.27 11.21 -5.88
CA GLY A 417 13.07 10.17 -6.54
C GLY A 417 13.96 10.73 -7.67
N PRO A 418 14.84 9.89 -8.22
CA PRO A 418 15.85 10.32 -9.18
C PRO A 418 15.25 10.79 -10.51
N CYS A 419 15.94 11.69 -11.20
CA CYS A 419 15.60 12.06 -12.57
C CYS A 419 16.03 10.94 -13.54
N LYS A 420 15.50 10.96 -14.78
CA LYS A 420 15.89 9.99 -15.81
C LYS A 420 17.40 9.98 -16.10
N HIS A 421 18.09 11.12 -15.97
CA HIS A 421 19.53 11.22 -16.22
C HIS A 421 20.36 10.55 -15.12
N ALA A 422 20.01 10.76 -13.85
CA ALA A 422 20.68 10.11 -12.73
C ALA A 422 20.46 8.60 -12.78
N LEU A 423 19.25 8.14 -13.11
CA LEU A 423 18.96 6.72 -13.35
C LEU A 423 19.82 6.16 -14.49
N ALA A 424 19.88 6.82 -15.64
CA ALA A 424 20.67 6.35 -16.78
C ALA A 424 22.17 6.23 -16.46
N VAL A 425 22.74 7.22 -15.76
CA VAL A 425 24.16 7.17 -15.33
C VAL A 425 24.41 6.02 -14.35
N ARG A 426 23.45 5.70 -13.48
CA ARG A 426 23.57 4.56 -12.56
C ARG A 426 23.54 3.23 -13.29
N MET A 427 22.63 3.05 -14.25
CA MET A 427 22.56 1.85 -15.10
C MET A 427 23.89 1.62 -15.82
N VAL A 428 24.40 2.64 -16.51
CA VAL A 428 25.68 2.54 -17.24
C VAL A 428 26.87 2.25 -16.31
N ARG A 429 26.82 2.69 -15.05
CA ARG A 429 27.85 2.38 -14.05
C ARG A 429 27.74 0.96 -13.47
N ALA A 430 26.54 0.40 -13.41
CA ALA A 430 26.32 -0.97 -12.94
C ALA A 430 26.83 -2.01 -13.95
N GLU A 431 26.72 -1.71 -15.26
CA GLU A 431 27.21 -2.57 -16.34
C GLU A 431 28.74 -2.73 -16.39
N VAL A 432 29.50 -1.88 -15.69
CA VAL A 432 30.97 -1.98 -15.62
C VAL A 432 31.35 -2.71 -14.33
N PRO A 433 31.79 -3.98 -14.39
CA PRO A 433 32.31 -4.66 -13.20
C PRO A 433 33.51 -3.88 -12.65
N ALA A 434 33.55 -3.76 -11.32
CA ALA A 434 34.55 -3.01 -10.56
C ALA A 434 35.99 -3.52 -10.76
#